data_AF-A0A5M4EPC4-F1
#
_entry.id   AF-A0A5M4EPC4-F1
#
_cell.length_a   1.000
_cell.length_b   1.000
_cell.length_c   1.000
_cell.angle_alpha   90.00
_cell.angle_beta   90.00
_cell.angle_gamma   90.00
#
_symmetry.space_group_name_H-M   'P 1'
#
loop_
_entity.id
_entity.type
_entity.pdbx_description
1 polymer ?
#
loop_
_entity_poly.entity_id
_entity_poly.type
_entity_poly.pdbx_seq_one_letter_code
_entity_poly.pdbx_strand_id
1 'polypeptide(L)' 'SNFLLWQSAYSELFFHEKFWPDFSTDDLDMIIKNYSLRERNFGN' A
#
# COMPACT_ATOMS: atom_id res chain seq x y z
N SER A 1 2.68 -11.53 -12.09
CA SER A 1 3.64 -10.90 -11.16
C SER A 1 4.55 -9.88 -11.84
N ASN A 2 3.99 -9.01 -12.70
CA ASN A 2 4.70 -7.94 -13.40
C ASN A 2 3.82 -6.68 -13.39
N PHE A 3 3.50 -6.20 -12.19
CA PHE A 3 2.69 -5.00 -12.03
C PHE A 3 3.60 -3.84 -11.65
N LEU A 4 3.67 -2.83 -12.53
CA LEU A 4 4.31 -1.54 -12.26
C LEU A 4 5.78 -1.59 -11.79
N LEU A 5 6.63 -2.43 -12.37
CA LEU A 5 8.05 -2.57 -11.99
C LEU A 5 8.81 -1.24 -11.81
N TRP A 6 8.66 -0.30 -12.75
CA TRP A 6 9.38 0.98 -12.70
C TRP A 6 8.70 2.01 -11.79
N GLN A 7 7.36 2.03 -11.77
CA GLN A 7 6.60 2.95 -10.91
C GLN A 7 6.55 2.50 -9.44
N SER A 8 6.69 1.19 -9.21
CA SER A 8 6.72 0.58 -7.88
C SER A 8 8.12 0.57 -7.26
N ALA A 9 9.15 1.05 -7.97
CA ALA A 9 10.53 1.07 -7.47
C ALA A 9 10.68 1.81 -6.13
N TYR A 10 9.83 2.80 -5.88
CA TYR A 10 9.78 3.57 -4.63
C TYR A 10 8.39 3.57 -3.99
N SER A 11 7.53 2.64 -4.39
CA SER A 11 6.19 2.52 -3.79
C SER A 11 6.23 1.61 -2.59
N GLU A 12 5.55 1.98 -1.51
CA GLU A 12 5.34 1.06 -0.40
C GLU A 12 4.23 0.06 -0.75
N LEU A 13 4.53 -1.22 -0.62
CA LEU A 13 3.59 -2.31 -0.85
C LEU A 13 2.91 -2.67 0.46
N PHE A 14 1.57 -2.57 0.50
CA PHE A 14 0.77 -3.08 1.60
C PHE A 14 0.15 -4.42 1.21
N PHE A 15 0.39 -5.44 2.02
CA PHE A 15 -0.21 -6.75 1.86
C PHE A 15 -1.23 -6.95 2.98
N HIS A 16 -2.46 -7.26 2.61
CA HIS A 16 -3.53 -7.53 3.54
C HIS A 16 -3.85 -9.04 3.53
N GLU A 17 -4.06 -9.63 4.71
CA GLU A 17 -4.35 -11.07 4.84
C GLU A 17 -5.82 -11.41 4.52
N LYS A 18 -6.72 -10.42 4.42
CA LYS A 18 -8.10 -10.67 4.03
C LYS A 18 -8.21 -10.94 2.52
N PHE A 19 -9.13 -11.84 2.17
CA PHE A 19 -9.48 -12.08 0.78
C PHE A 19 -10.23 -10.88 0.19
N TRP A 20 -10.09 -10.68 -1.12
CA TRP A 20 -10.74 -9.59 -1.85
C TRP A 20 -12.26 -9.42 -1.60
N PRO A 21 -13.08 -10.48 -1.51
CA PRO A 21 -14.52 -10.32 -1.23
C PRO A 21 -14.83 -9.80 0.18
N ASP A 22 -13.90 -9.92 1.13
CA ASP A 22 -14.04 -9.43 2.51
C ASP A 22 -13.41 -8.03 2.70
N PHE A 23 -12.87 -7.45 1.63
CA PHE A 23 -12.24 -6.13 1.66
C PHE A 23 -13.32 -5.03 1.71
N SER A 24 -13.29 -4.23 2.77
CA SER A 24 -14.24 -3.14 2.98
C SER A 24 -13.59 -1.77 2.76
N THR A 25 -14.41 -0.73 2.62
CA THR A 25 -13.94 0.67 2.55
C THR A 25 -13.22 1.11 3.83
N ASP A 26 -13.60 0.56 4.98
CA ASP A 26 -12.93 0.85 6.26
C ASP A 26 -11.50 0.31 6.29
N ASP A 27 -11.25 -0.84 5.66
CA ASP A 27 -9.91 -1.40 5.50
C ASP A 27 -9.04 -0.49 4.64
N LEU A 28 -9.61 0.06 3.55
CA LEU A 28 -8.91 1.02 2.70
C LEU A 28 -8.54 2.30 3.47
N ASP A 29 -9.46 2.87 4.24
CA ASP A 29 -9.20 4.07 5.04
C ASP A 29 -8.13 3.83 6.11
N MET A 30 -8.15 2.65 6.73
CA MET A 30 -7.12 2.24 7.68
C MET A 30 -5.75 2.10 6.99
N ILE A 31 -5.70 1.54 5.78
CA ILE A 31 -4.46 1.40 5.01
C ILE A 31 -3.92 2.78 4.60
N ILE A 32 -4.76 3.69 4.12
CA ILE A 32 -4.37 5.04 3.73
C ILE A 32 -3.84 5.82 4.94
N LYS A 33 -4.51 5.75 6.10
CA LYS A 33 -4.02 6.36 7.34
C LYS A 33 -2.64 5.81 7.72
N ASN A 34 -2.47 4.49 7.72
CA ASN A 34 -1.19 3.87 8.01
C ASN A 34 -0.10 4.26 7.00
N TYR A 35 -0.43 4.36 5.72
CA TYR A 35 0.49 4.81 4.67
C TYR A 35 0.91 6.27 4.88
N SER A 36 -0.01 7.15 5.27
CA SER A 36 0.28 8.58 5.52
C SER A 36 1.18 8.82 6.75
N LEU A 37 1.17 7.91 7.71
CA LEU A 37 1.98 8.00 8.93
C LEU A 37 3.41 7.48 8.76
N ARG A 38 3.71 6.81 7.64
CA ARG A 38 5.05 6.27 7.39
C ARG A 38 5.98 7.37 6.89
N GLU A 39 7.15 7.43 7.50
CA GLU A 39 8.18 8.39 7.13
C GLU A 39 8.80 7.97 5.79
N ARG A 40 8.48 8.70 4.73
CA ARG A 40 8.94 8.39 3.38
C ARG A 40 10.36 8.93 3.22
N ASN A 41 11.34 8.02 3.22
CA ASN A 41 12.69 8.34 2.78
C ASN A 41 12.68 8.49 1.25
N PHE A 42 12.45 9.71 0.77
CA PHE A 42 12.74 10.06 -0.61
C PHE A 42 14.25 10.01 -0.76
N GLY A 43 14.77 8.92 -1.34
CA GLY A 43 16.20 8.79 -1.61
C GLY A 43 16.73 10.02 -2.35
N ASN A 44 17.93 10.49 -1.96
CA ASN A 44 18.66 11.55 -2.66
C ASN A 44 18.97 11.16 -4.11
#